data_AF-A0A7S2WS20-F1
#
_entry.id   AF-A0A7S2WS20-F1
#
_cell.length_a   1.000
_cell.length_b   1.000
_cell.length_c   1.000
_cell.angle_alpha   90.00
_cell.angle_beta   90.00
_cell.angle_gamma   90.00
#
_symmetry.space_group_name_H-M   'P 1'
#
loop_
_entity.id
_entity.type
_entity.pdbx_description
1 polymer ?
#
loop_
_entity_poly.entity_id
_entity_poly.type
_entity_poly.pdbx_seq_one_letter_code
_entity_poly.pdbx_strand_id
1 'polypeptide(L)'
;SKAVKLSPSDLDAWNGLGHCFWKKGDLGAARDCFENAMARGANSESERELSKLLRQFPASTDAERTENLQRSLQLAKQAVQRDFKDSEAWYVLGNAHVAIFIGVSHSTTDMARALQAYNRSEACGGQSNPDLYFSRAQVQRFHEAYQEAVDDYR
;
A
#
# COMPACT_ATOMS: atom_id res chain seq x y z
N SER A 1 -11.79 2.17 23.19
CA SER A 1 -12.53 2.52 21.96
C SER A 1 -14.03 2.56 22.25
N LYS A 2 -14.63 3.74 22.34
CA LYS A 2 -16.10 3.95 22.44
C LYS A 2 -16.73 4.34 21.09
N ALA A 3 -15.94 4.80 20.11
CA ALA A 3 -16.44 5.36 18.84
C ALA A 3 -17.11 4.33 17.90
N VAL A 4 -16.46 3.21 17.57
CA VAL A 4 -17.05 2.16 16.71
C VAL A 4 -18.28 1.46 17.33
N LYS A 5 -18.45 1.56 18.65
CA LYS A 5 -19.66 1.05 19.34
C LYS A 5 -20.86 2.01 19.22
N LEU A 6 -20.61 3.29 18.94
CA LEU A 6 -21.63 4.33 18.83
C LEU A 6 -22.11 4.52 17.38
N SER A 7 -21.23 4.30 16.40
CA SER A 7 -21.57 4.31 14.97
C SER A 7 -20.86 3.17 14.23
N PRO A 8 -21.43 1.95 14.21
CA PRO A 8 -20.79 0.79 13.62
C PRO A 8 -20.50 0.90 12.12
N SER A 9 -21.16 1.81 11.40
CA SER A 9 -21.03 2.05 9.95
C SER A 9 -20.07 3.17 9.59
N ASP A 10 -19.48 3.85 10.57
CA ASP A 10 -18.52 4.93 10.34
C ASP A 10 -17.16 4.33 9.94
N LEU A 11 -16.85 4.40 8.63
CA LEU A 11 -15.65 3.82 8.05
C LEU A 11 -14.38 4.52 8.56
N ASP A 12 -14.45 5.83 8.75
CA ASP A 12 -13.32 6.63 9.24
C ASP A 12 -12.98 6.26 10.69
N ALA A 13 -14.00 5.95 11.50
CA ALA A 13 -13.79 5.45 12.86
C ALA A 13 -13.08 4.09 12.90
N TRP A 14 -13.40 3.19 11.96
CA TRP A 14 -12.72 1.90 11.84
C TRP A 14 -11.28 2.06 11.34
N ASN A 15 -11.05 2.90 10.32
CA ASN A 15 -9.70 3.19 9.80
C ASN A 15 -8.84 3.84 10.88
N GLY A 16 -9.37 4.84 11.60
CA GLY A 16 -8.68 5.47 12.72
C GLY A 16 -8.34 4.49 13.85
N LEU A 17 -9.24 3.54 14.15
CA LEU A 17 -8.97 2.47 15.11
C LEU A 17 -7.88 1.50 14.62
N GLY A 18 -7.92 1.13 13.34
CA GLY A 18 -6.88 0.33 12.69
C GLY A 18 -5.50 0.98 12.79
N HIS A 19 -5.40 2.28 12.50
CA HIS A 19 -4.17 3.05 12.70
C HIS A 19 -3.69 3.06 14.15
N CYS A 20 -4.61 3.18 15.12
CA CYS A 20 -4.24 3.12 16.53
C CYS A 20 -3.61 1.76 16.90
N PHE A 21 -4.22 0.66 16.45
CA PHE A 21 -3.67 -0.68 16.70
C PHE A 21 -2.35 -0.91 15.98
N TRP A 22 -2.23 -0.43 14.74
CA TRP A 22 -1.00 -0.55 13.97
C TRP A 22 0.16 0.18 14.65
N LYS A 23 -0.05 1.43 15.09
CA LYS A 23 0.96 2.19 15.86
C LYS A 23 1.32 1.53 17.19
N LYS A 24 0.41 0.74 17.78
CA LYS A 24 0.66 -0.05 18.99
C LYS A 24 1.43 -1.35 18.71
N GLY A 25 1.61 -1.72 17.44
CA GLY A 25 2.24 -2.98 17.02
C GLY A 25 1.29 -4.18 17.00
N ASP A 26 -0.01 -3.97 17.28
CA ASP A 26 -1.01 -5.02 17.21
C ASP A 26 -1.53 -5.14 15.77
N LEU A 27 -0.73 -5.80 14.93
CA LEU A 27 -1.01 -5.95 13.50
C LEU A 27 -2.28 -6.77 13.25
N GLY A 28 -2.57 -7.75 14.11
CA GLY A 28 -3.78 -8.57 14.02
C GLY A 28 -5.03 -7.73 14.22
N ALA A 29 -5.10 -6.96 15.31
CA ALA A 29 -6.24 -6.07 15.56
C ALA A 29 -6.37 -4.96 14.49
N ALA A 30 -5.25 -4.45 13.97
CA ALA A 30 -5.26 -3.48 12.88
C ALA A 30 -5.87 -4.08 11.59
N ARG A 31 -5.44 -5.29 11.21
CA ARG A 31 -6.01 -6.02 10.06
C ARG A 31 -7.52 -6.20 10.22
N ASP A 32 -7.95 -6.69 11.38
CA ASP A 32 -9.36 -6.93 11.66
C ASP A 32 -10.19 -5.64 11.54
N CYS A 33 -9.63 -4.49 11.94
CA CYS A 33 -10.32 -3.19 11.80
C CYS A 33 -10.52 -2.80 10.33
N PHE A 34 -9.48 -2.92 9.49
CA PHE A 34 -9.58 -2.57 8.07
C PHE A 34 -10.50 -3.54 7.31
N GLU A 35 -10.44 -4.84 7.61
CA GLU A 35 -11.36 -5.82 7.02
C GLU A 35 -12.81 -5.57 7.43
N ASN A 36 -13.04 -5.20 8.70
CA ASN A 36 -14.38 -4.83 9.17
C ASN A 36 -14.92 -3.55 8.52
N ALA A 37 -14.06 -2.57 8.24
CA ALA A 37 -14.43 -1.37 7.50
C ALA A 37 -14.86 -1.73 6.07
N MET A 38 -14.05 -2.53 5.36
CA MET A 38 -14.35 -2.98 4.00
C MET A 38 -15.65 -3.80 3.91
N ALA A 39 -15.94 -4.63 4.92
CA ALA A 39 -17.17 -5.42 4.97
C ALA A 39 -18.44 -4.56 5.11
N ARG A 40 -18.32 -3.34 5.63
CA ARG A 40 -19.44 -2.41 5.85
C ARG A 40 -19.62 -1.43 4.71
N GLY A 41 -18.53 -1.07 4.05
CA GLY A 41 -18.54 -0.10 2.96
C GLY A 41 -17.23 -0.15 2.19
N ALA A 42 -17.38 -0.20 0.88
CA ALA A 42 -16.26 -0.28 -0.03
C ALA A 42 -15.55 1.09 -0.07
N ASN A 43 -14.28 1.14 0.37
CA ASN A 43 -13.57 2.40 0.58
C ASN A 43 -12.08 2.29 0.25
N SER A 44 -11.55 3.34 -0.41
CA SER A 44 -10.16 3.35 -0.92
C SER A 44 -9.15 3.34 0.23
N GLU A 45 -9.44 4.03 1.33
CA GLU A 45 -8.53 4.13 2.47
C GLU A 45 -8.26 2.76 3.11
N SER A 46 -9.28 1.99 3.51
CA SER A 46 -9.10 0.65 4.10
C SER A 46 -8.38 -0.29 3.13
N GLU A 47 -8.68 -0.22 1.82
CA GLU A 47 -8.00 -1.02 0.79
C GLU A 47 -6.50 -0.69 0.75
N ARG A 48 -6.13 0.60 0.81
CA ARG A 48 -4.74 1.06 0.86
C ARG A 48 -4.05 0.66 2.16
N GLU A 49 -4.69 0.88 3.30
CA GLU A 49 -4.12 0.59 4.61
C GLU A 49 -3.89 -0.90 4.81
N LEU A 50 -4.86 -1.74 4.43
CA LEU A 50 -4.71 -3.19 4.49
C LEU A 50 -3.61 -3.68 3.53
N SER A 51 -3.50 -3.09 2.33
CA SER A 51 -2.39 -3.38 1.41
C SER A 51 -1.03 -3.07 2.05
N LYS A 52 -0.88 -1.89 2.66
CA LYS A 52 0.36 -1.49 3.35
C LYS A 52 0.68 -2.44 4.51
N LEU A 53 -0.31 -2.79 5.33
CA LEU A 53 -0.16 -3.69 6.48
C LEU A 53 0.23 -5.11 6.07
N LEU A 54 -0.41 -5.68 5.04
CA LEU A 54 -0.14 -7.06 4.61
C LEU A 54 1.29 -7.29 4.12
N ARG A 55 1.95 -6.27 3.56
CA ARG A 55 3.36 -6.37 3.14
C ARG A 55 4.33 -6.56 4.30
N GLN A 56 3.95 -6.14 5.50
CA GLN A 56 4.74 -6.26 6.72
C GLN A 56 4.13 -7.24 7.72
N PHE A 57 3.05 -7.93 7.34
CA PHE A 57 2.36 -8.82 8.25
C PHE A 57 3.22 -10.07 8.50
N PRO A 58 3.39 -10.50 9.76
CA PRO A 58 4.16 -11.70 10.08
C PRO A 58 3.61 -12.91 9.33
N ALA A 59 4.50 -13.67 8.72
CA ALA A 59 4.20 -14.93 8.06
C ALA A 59 5.10 -16.02 8.65
N SER A 60 4.51 -17.17 8.96
CA SER A 60 5.23 -18.34 9.49
C SER A 60 5.81 -19.19 8.37
N THR A 61 5.24 -19.07 7.16
CA THR A 61 5.66 -19.83 5.98
C THR A 61 5.82 -18.94 4.76
N ASP A 62 6.59 -19.41 3.79
CA ASP A 62 6.73 -18.75 2.48
C ASP A 62 5.41 -18.68 1.72
N ALA A 63 4.54 -19.67 1.91
CA ALA A 63 3.20 -19.70 1.31
C ALA A 63 2.32 -18.57 1.87
N GLU A 64 2.26 -18.41 3.19
CA GLU A 64 1.55 -17.31 3.86
C GLU A 64 2.14 -15.95 3.44
N ARG A 65 3.47 -15.83 3.37
CA ARG A 65 4.13 -14.61 2.88
C ARG A 65 3.68 -14.28 1.46
N THR A 66 3.66 -15.28 0.58
CA THR A 66 3.24 -15.12 -0.81
C THR A 66 1.77 -14.70 -0.91
N GLU A 67 0.89 -15.32 -0.13
CA GLU A 67 -0.54 -14.97 -0.06
C GLU A 67 -0.73 -13.52 0.40
N ASN A 68 -0.04 -13.10 1.47
CA ASN A 68 -0.08 -11.73 1.97
C ASN A 68 0.35 -10.72 0.90
N LEU A 69 1.43 -11.00 0.17
CA LEU A 69 1.93 -10.13 -0.90
C LEU A 69 0.95 -10.05 -2.08
N GLN A 70 0.38 -11.19 -2.50
CA GLN A 70 -0.62 -11.24 -3.58
C GLN A 70 -1.89 -10.49 -3.18
N ARG A 71 -2.36 -10.67 -1.95
CA ARG A 71 -3.52 -9.97 -1.41
C ARG A 71 -3.26 -8.46 -1.30
N SER A 72 -2.07 -8.06 -0.85
CA SER A 72 -1.64 -6.65 -0.86
C SER A 72 -1.72 -6.04 -2.25
N LEU A 73 -1.23 -6.75 -3.28
CA LEU A 73 -1.29 -6.27 -4.67
C LEU A 73 -2.73 -6.17 -5.17
N GLN A 74 -3.58 -7.13 -4.83
CA GLN A 74 -5.00 -7.10 -5.21
C GLN A 74 -5.71 -5.87 -4.61
N LEU A 75 -5.51 -5.61 -3.32
CA LEU A 75 -6.13 -4.49 -2.62
C LEU A 75 -5.64 -3.13 -3.16
N ALA A 76 -4.34 -3.00 -3.45
CA ALA A 76 -3.80 -1.77 -4.03
C ALA A 76 -4.42 -1.48 -5.43
N LYS A 77 -4.64 -2.52 -6.24
CA LYS A 77 -5.34 -2.38 -7.53
C LYS A 77 -6.81 -1.97 -7.34
N GLN A 78 -7.49 -2.51 -6.34
CA GLN A 78 -8.87 -2.14 -6.02
C GLN A 78 -8.98 -0.67 -5.59
N ALA A 79 -8.06 -0.19 -4.74
CA ALA A 79 -8.02 1.21 -4.33
C ALA A 79 -7.86 2.16 -5.53
N VAL A 80 -6.93 1.86 -6.44
CA VAL A 80 -6.73 2.65 -7.67
C VAL A 80 -7.95 2.62 -8.58
N GLN A 81 -8.62 1.46 -8.72
CA GLN A 81 -9.83 1.34 -9.54
C GLN A 81 -11.00 2.14 -8.96
N ARG A 82 -11.03 2.33 -7.64
CA ARG A 82 -12.06 3.08 -6.94
C ARG A 82 -11.86 4.58 -7.10
N ASP A 83 -10.63 5.05 -6.94
CA ASP A 83 -10.26 6.45 -7.20
C ASP A 83 -8.95 6.54 -8.00
N PHE A 84 -9.08 6.77 -9.31
CA PHE A 84 -7.95 6.93 -10.20
C PHE A 84 -7.15 8.22 -9.99
N LYS A 85 -7.66 9.17 -9.18
CA LYS A 85 -6.99 10.42 -8.83
C LYS A 85 -6.31 10.39 -7.46
N ASP A 86 -6.46 9.31 -6.70
CA ASP A 86 -5.82 9.13 -5.41
C ASP A 86 -4.31 8.85 -5.59
N SER A 87 -3.49 9.86 -5.30
CA SER A 87 -2.03 9.76 -5.44
C SER A 87 -1.44 8.70 -4.52
N GLU A 88 -1.96 8.54 -3.31
CA GLU A 88 -1.47 7.55 -2.36
C GLU A 88 -1.90 6.13 -2.75
N ALA A 89 -3.06 5.93 -3.39
CA ALA A 89 -3.42 4.63 -3.98
C ALA A 89 -2.38 4.17 -5.01
N TRP A 90 -1.96 5.07 -5.89
CA TRP A 90 -0.91 4.80 -6.87
C TRP A 90 0.46 4.52 -6.23
N TYR A 91 0.82 5.27 -5.19
CA TYR A 91 2.04 5.01 -4.41
C TYR A 91 2.02 3.62 -3.76
N VAL A 92 0.90 3.25 -3.12
CA VAL A 92 0.72 1.94 -2.49
C VAL A 92 0.77 0.81 -3.52
N LEU A 93 0.23 1.01 -4.72
CA LEU A 93 0.34 0.06 -5.83
C LEU A 93 1.78 -0.14 -6.29
N GLY A 94 2.57 0.94 -6.36
CA GLY A 94 3.99 0.87 -6.67
C GLY A 94 4.74 0.00 -5.65
N ASN A 95 4.54 0.27 -4.36
CA ASN A 95 5.15 -0.51 -3.28
C ASN A 95 4.71 -1.99 -3.30
N ALA A 96 3.46 -2.29 -3.66
CA ALA A 96 2.97 -3.66 -3.79
C ALA A 96 3.65 -4.42 -4.94
N HIS A 97 3.90 -3.75 -6.08
CA HIS A 97 4.65 -4.36 -7.17
C HIS A 97 6.12 -4.61 -6.81
N VAL A 98 6.78 -3.66 -6.11
CA VAL A 98 8.14 -3.88 -5.60
C VAL A 98 8.19 -5.08 -4.65
N ALA A 99 7.23 -5.21 -3.74
CA ALA A 99 7.18 -6.33 -2.80
C ALA A 99 6.95 -7.67 -3.51
N ILE A 100 6.11 -7.71 -4.55
CA ILE A 100 5.93 -8.91 -5.40
C ILE A 100 7.22 -9.26 -6.16
N PHE A 101 7.91 -8.28 -6.71
CA PHE A 101 9.20 -8.51 -7.37
C PHE A 101 10.22 -9.13 -6.41
N ILE A 102 10.37 -8.58 -5.21
CA ILE A 102 11.35 -9.03 -4.23
C ILE A 102 10.98 -10.39 -3.64
N GLY A 103 9.69 -10.61 -3.33
CA GLY A 103 9.25 -11.74 -2.52
C GLY A 103 8.62 -12.91 -3.27
N VAL A 104 8.23 -12.73 -4.54
CA VAL A 104 7.43 -13.73 -5.28
C VAL A 104 7.88 -13.93 -6.73
N SER A 105 7.80 -12.89 -7.58
CA SER A 105 7.89 -13.07 -9.04
C SER A 105 9.31 -12.98 -9.58
N HIS A 106 10.16 -12.16 -8.95
CA HIS A 106 11.47 -11.74 -9.48
C HIS A 106 11.42 -11.23 -10.93
N SER A 107 10.23 -10.81 -11.41
CA SER A 107 10.03 -10.33 -12.78
C SER A 107 10.31 -8.85 -12.89
N THR A 108 11.16 -8.46 -13.83
CA THR A 108 11.42 -7.05 -14.17
C THR A 108 10.16 -6.31 -14.63
N THR A 109 9.12 -7.03 -15.04
CA THR A 109 7.80 -6.46 -15.37
C THR A 109 7.17 -5.80 -14.15
N ASP A 110 7.34 -6.35 -12.95
CA ASP A 110 6.78 -5.75 -11.74
C ASP A 110 7.53 -4.48 -11.34
N MET A 111 8.85 -4.41 -11.57
CA MET A 111 9.61 -3.17 -11.40
C MET A 111 9.15 -2.07 -12.38
N ALA A 112 8.92 -2.42 -13.65
CA ALA A 112 8.37 -1.48 -14.62
C ALA A 112 6.97 -0.98 -14.24
N ARG A 113 6.10 -1.87 -13.72
CA ARG A 113 4.77 -1.49 -13.21
C ARG A 113 4.86 -0.60 -11.97
N ALA A 114 5.81 -0.88 -11.07
CA ALA A 114 6.05 -0.04 -9.91
C ALA A 114 6.44 1.39 -10.32
N LEU A 115 7.37 1.53 -11.27
CA LEU A 115 7.77 2.83 -11.80
C LEU A 115 6.61 3.60 -12.43
N GLN A 116 5.77 2.93 -13.24
CA GLN A 116 4.56 3.53 -13.81
C GLN A 116 3.60 4.01 -12.72
N ALA A 117 3.40 3.22 -11.66
CA ALA A 117 2.53 3.57 -10.55
C ALA A 117 3.06 4.79 -9.78
N TYR A 118 4.38 4.87 -9.51
CA TYR A 118 4.98 6.04 -8.86
C TYR A 118 4.86 7.32 -9.70
N ASN A 119 5.14 7.23 -11.00
CA ASN A 119 4.94 8.38 -11.91
C ASN A 119 3.49 8.85 -11.93
N ARG A 120 2.54 7.91 -11.84
CA ARG A 120 1.13 8.25 -11.75
C ARG A 120 0.76 8.86 -10.40
N SER A 121 1.35 8.39 -9.30
CA SER A 121 1.19 8.98 -7.97
C SER A 121 1.61 10.45 -7.98
N GLU A 122 2.78 10.76 -8.53
CA GLU A 122 3.25 12.14 -8.68
C GLU A 122 2.29 12.98 -9.51
N ALA A 123 1.88 12.48 -10.69
CA ALA A 123 0.94 13.17 -11.57
C ALA A 123 -0.44 13.44 -10.93
N CYS A 124 -0.82 12.65 -9.93
CA CYS A 124 -2.06 12.79 -9.18
C CYS A 124 -1.95 13.67 -7.92
N GLY A 125 -0.81 14.33 -7.70
CA GLY A 125 -0.63 15.21 -6.53
C GLY A 125 0.23 14.59 -5.40
N GLY A 126 1.00 13.54 -5.69
CA GLY A 126 1.83 12.85 -4.71
C GLY A 126 3.13 13.55 -4.33
N GLN A 127 3.38 14.77 -4.84
CA GLN A 127 4.67 15.47 -4.67
C GLN A 127 5.03 15.78 -3.21
N SER A 128 4.05 15.82 -2.31
CA SER A 128 4.30 16.05 -0.88
C SER A 128 4.79 14.80 -0.14
N ASN A 129 4.76 13.62 -0.77
CA ASN A 129 5.19 12.37 -0.16
C ASN A 129 6.69 12.13 -0.44
N PRO A 130 7.59 12.30 0.53
CA PRO A 130 9.03 12.06 0.31
C PRO A 130 9.34 10.59 0.05
N ASP A 131 8.56 9.66 0.63
CA ASP A 131 8.77 8.22 0.44
C ASP A 131 8.45 7.78 -0.99
N LEU A 132 7.65 8.55 -1.73
CA LEU A 132 7.40 8.32 -3.16
C LEU A 132 8.70 8.41 -3.94
N TYR A 133 9.43 9.51 -3.77
CA TYR A 133 10.68 9.77 -4.48
C TYR A 133 11.77 8.78 -4.07
N PHE A 134 11.89 8.51 -2.77
CA PHE A 134 12.83 7.51 -2.27
C PHE A 134 12.56 6.10 -2.83
N SER A 135 11.29 5.68 -2.85
CA SER A 135 10.90 4.39 -3.45
C SER A 135 11.12 4.35 -4.96
N ARG A 136 10.80 5.44 -5.67
CA ARG A 136 10.97 5.54 -7.12
C ARG A 136 12.44 5.53 -7.54
N ALA A 137 13.28 6.27 -6.83
CA ALA A 137 14.74 6.28 -7.04
C ALA A 137 15.35 4.88 -6.89
N GLN A 138 14.92 4.10 -5.90
CA GLN A 138 15.39 2.71 -5.75
C GLN A 138 15.04 1.83 -6.94
N VAL A 139 13.83 1.99 -7.49
CA VAL A 139 13.41 1.28 -8.71
C VAL A 139 14.19 1.76 -9.93
N GLN A 140 14.44 3.06 -10.07
CA GLN A 140 15.25 3.61 -11.16
C GLN A 140 16.71 3.12 -11.12
N ARG A 141 17.31 3.04 -9.92
CA ARG A 141 18.65 2.45 -9.74
C ARG A 141 18.71 1.00 -10.21
N PHE A 142 17.66 0.22 -9.97
CA PHE A 142 17.57 -1.15 -10.49
C PHE A 142 17.56 -1.19 -12.02
N HIS A 143 16.98 -0.19 -12.67
CA HIS A 143 17.00 -0.02 -14.12
C HIS A 143 18.24 0.70 -14.66
N GLU A 144 19.26 0.95 -13.82
CA GLU A 144 20.47 1.70 -14.17
C GLU A 144 20.20 3.14 -14.65
N ALA A 145 19.00 3.68 -14.37
CA ALA A 145 18.58 5.05 -14.64
C ALA A 145 19.10 5.97 -13.51
N TYR A 146 20.44 6.09 -13.42
CA TYR A 146 21.10 6.74 -12.30
C TYR A 146 20.85 8.25 -12.23
N GLN A 147 20.65 8.91 -13.38
CA GLN A 147 20.42 10.35 -13.42
C GLN A 147 19.06 10.69 -12.80
N GLU A 148 18.02 9.96 -13.23
CA GLU A 148 16.67 10.09 -12.70
C GLU A 148 16.62 9.74 -11.21
N ALA A 149 17.35 8.71 -10.78
CA ALA A 149 17.45 8.35 -9.37
C ALA A 149 18.10 9.45 -8.52
N VAL A 150 19.12 10.14 -9.05
CA VAL A 150 19.75 11.27 -8.36
C VAL A 150 18.78 12.45 -8.26
N ASP A 151 17.99 12.70 -9.30
CA ASP A 151 17.01 13.78 -9.30
C ASP A 151 15.88 13.53 -8.29
N ASP A 152 15.46 12.27 -8.10
CA ASP A 152 14.50 11.89 -7.06
C ASP A 152 15.05 11.98 -5.62
N TYR A 153 16.37 11.95 -5.40
CA TYR A 153 16.95 12.08 -4.06
C TYR A 153 17.16 13.54 -3.60
N ARG A 154 16.97 14.52 -4.48
CA ARG A 154 17.22 15.94 -4.22
C ARG A 154 16.02 16.63 -3.57
#